data_AF-A0AAW0DGS3-F1
#
_entry.id   AF-A0AAW0DGS3-F1
#
_cell.length_a   1.000
_cell.length_b   1.000
_cell.length_c   1.000
_cell.angle_alpha   90.00
_cell.angle_beta   90.00
_cell.angle_gamma   90.00
#
_symmetry.space_group_name_H-M   'P 1'
#
loop_
_entity.id
_entity.type
_entity.pdbx_description
1 polymer ?
#
loop_
_entity_poly.entity_id
_entity_poly.type
_entity_poly.pdbx_seq_one_letter_code
_entity_poly.pdbx_strand_id
1 'polypeptide(L)'
;MAPTTFSPVLPPELEREIFEATVYMYPEIVPSLLLVCHRVHDWIIRIRYNTVAPSGLQHTFPFHVLRQLVLSKSKPASFFRDRVHHLFIPHGNSLETRDILFSCSAVQNIAIMLRAAPSVFSDLPDFQPRRLSIRLVPLLYHVNLCRSTFALVTHLHVLDFIPLDSGPHMHTWFSFLSLLPSLTHLAVIIATRVAADIFASCANLQVLIHLENSWGPFPPEETERTFVDDERFVYMVVDWDYPNDWVTGTKGGMNFWARADRFIAMKRRGEIKPASRCWIEDTDGV
;
A
#
# COMPACT_ATOMS: atom_id res chain seq x y z
N MET A 1 -51.32 -16.81 -35.14
CA MET A 1 -50.34 -16.98 -34.04
C MET A 1 -49.21 -15.99 -34.29
N ALA A 2 -49.06 -15.00 -33.42
CA ALA A 2 -47.97 -14.03 -33.54
C ALA A 2 -46.64 -14.68 -33.07
N PRO A 3 -45.52 -14.48 -33.78
CA PRO A 3 -44.23 -15.01 -33.36
C PRO A 3 -43.82 -14.35 -32.03
N THR A 4 -43.60 -15.17 -31.00
CA THR A 4 -42.96 -14.74 -29.77
C THR A 4 -41.53 -14.35 -30.08
N THR A 5 -41.28 -13.05 -30.23
CA THR A 5 -39.92 -12.52 -30.37
C THR A 5 -39.21 -12.71 -29.03
N PHE A 6 -38.36 -13.73 -28.93
CA PHE A 6 -37.46 -13.87 -27.80
C PHE A 6 -36.46 -12.72 -27.86
N SER A 7 -36.64 -11.73 -26.98
CA SER A 7 -35.60 -10.74 -26.75
C SER A 7 -34.46 -11.46 -26.03
N PRO A 8 -33.26 -11.55 -26.61
CA PRO A 8 -32.14 -12.19 -25.92
C PRO A 8 -31.86 -11.42 -24.62
N VAL A 9 -31.86 -12.14 -23.50
CA VAL A 9 -31.51 -11.60 -22.17
C VAL A 9 -30.12 -12.10 -21.83
N LEU A 10 -29.20 -11.17 -21.53
CA LEU A 10 -27.88 -11.53 -21.05
C LEU A 10 -27.98 -12.18 -19.66
N PRO A 11 -27.23 -13.28 -19.41
CA PRO A 11 -27.03 -13.79 -18.06
C PRO A 11 -26.52 -12.69 -17.10
N PRO A 12 -26.98 -12.64 -15.84
CA PRO A 12 -26.58 -11.60 -14.87
C PRO A 12 -25.07 -11.49 -14.65
N GLU A 13 -24.34 -12.59 -14.76
CA GLU A 13 -22.88 -12.64 -14.59
C GLU A 13 -22.16 -11.89 -15.71
N LEU A 14 -22.62 -12.09 -16.96
CA LEU A 14 -22.09 -11.38 -18.13
C LEU A 14 -22.45 -9.90 -18.10
N GLU A 15 -23.68 -9.57 -17.68
CA GLU A 15 -24.07 -8.17 -17.49
C GLU A 15 -23.17 -7.49 -16.45
N ARG A 16 -22.92 -8.15 -15.32
CA ARG A 16 -22.02 -7.67 -14.28
C ARG A 16 -20.60 -7.45 -14.83
N GLU A 17 -20.03 -8.44 -15.50
CA GLU A 17 -18.70 -8.34 -16.09
C GLU A 17 -18.59 -7.14 -17.06
N ILE A 18 -19.60 -6.95 -17.91
CA ILE A 18 -19.67 -5.80 -18.84
C ILE A 18 -19.65 -4.48 -18.06
N PHE A 19 -20.50 -4.31 -17.05
CA PHE A 19 -20.56 -3.07 -16.27
C PHE A 19 -19.27 -2.82 -15.48
N GLU A 20 -18.72 -3.85 -14.82
CA GLU A 20 -17.48 -3.73 -14.06
C GLU A 20 -16.30 -3.37 -14.99
N ALA A 21 -16.14 -4.06 -16.12
CA ALA A 21 -15.13 -3.75 -17.11
C ALA A 21 -15.29 -2.33 -17.68
N THR A 22 -16.54 -1.90 -17.92
CA THR A 22 -16.85 -0.55 -18.38
C THR A 22 -16.41 0.51 -17.36
N VAL A 23 -16.61 0.27 -16.07
CA VAL A 23 -16.14 1.18 -15.00
C VAL A 23 -14.61 1.32 -15.00
N TYR A 24 -13.89 0.23 -15.25
CA TYR A 24 -12.42 0.26 -15.33
C TYR A 24 -11.91 0.97 -16.58
N MET A 25 -12.60 0.85 -17.72
CA MET A 25 -12.19 1.50 -18.97
C MET A 25 -12.61 2.97 -19.04
N TYR A 26 -13.78 3.31 -18.46
CA TYR A 26 -14.45 4.61 -18.61
C TYR A 26 -14.95 5.12 -17.25
N PRO A 27 -14.07 5.53 -16.32
CA PRO A 27 -14.45 5.97 -14.98
C PRO A 27 -15.36 7.21 -14.98
N GLU A 28 -15.32 8.03 -16.02
CA GLU A 28 -16.13 9.24 -16.19
C GLU A 28 -17.62 8.96 -16.35
N ILE A 29 -18.02 7.78 -16.85
CA ILE A 29 -19.43 7.41 -17.01
C ILE A 29 -20.01 6.70 -15.77
N VAL A 30 -19.21 6.44 -14.74
CA VAL A 30 -19.66 5.83 -13.48
C VAL A 30 -20.92 6.50 -12.91
N PRO A 31 -21.06 7.84 -12.87
CA PRO A 31 -22.30 8.47 -12.39
C PRO A 31 -23.54 8.04 -13.18
N SER A 32 -23.43 7.91 -14.52
CA SER A 32 -24.54 7.46 -15.37
C SER A 32 -24.84 5.98 -15.17
N LEU A 33 -23.81 5.14 -15.03
CA LEU A 33 -24.00 3.70 -14.80
C LEU A 33 -24.69 3.40 -13.46
N LEU A 34 -24.42 4.21 -12.42
CA LEU A 34 -25.09 4.12 -11.13
C LEU A 34 -26.62 4.40 -11.21
N LEU A 35 -27.11 5.00 -12.31
CA LEU A 35 -28.53 5.30 -12.53
C LEU A 35 -29.26 4.24 -13.35
N VAL A 36 -28.58 3.22 -13.88
CA VAL A 36 -29.18 2.23 -14.78
C VAL A 36 -30.25 1.39 -14.07
N CYS A 37 -29.88 0.72 -12.98
CA CYS A 37 -30.80 -0.03 -12.13
C CYS A 37 -30.14 -0.38 -10.78
N HIS A 38 -30.92 -0.91 -9.82
CA HIS A 38 -30.45 -1.21 -8.46
C HIS A 38 -29.27 -2.19 -8.43
N ARG A 39 -29.33 -3.31 -9.17
CA ARG A 39 -28.24 -4.30 -9.17
C ARG A 39 -26.92 -3.74 -9.72
N VAL A 40 -27.00 -2.93 -10.79
CA VAL A 40 -25.84 -2.27 -11.40
C VAL A 40 -25.26 -1.26 -10.42
N HIS A 41 -26.12 -0.49 -9.75
CA HIS A 41 -25.70 0.40 -8.68
C HIS A 41 -24.91 -0.35 -7.59
N ASP A 42 -25.39 -1.50 -7.13
CA ASP A 42 -24.72 -2.30 -6.09
C ASP A 42 -23.36 -2.87 -6.51
N TRP A 43 -23.21 -3.27 -7.77
CA TRP A 43 -21.93 -3.73 -8.32
C TRP A 43 -20.92 -2.58 -8.40
N ILE A 44 -21.34 -1.46 -9.01
CA ILE A 44 -20.45 -0.34 -9.31
C ILE A 44 -20.08 0.44 -8.06
N ILE A 45 -20.98 0.58 -7.08
CA ILE A 45 -20.66 1.33 -5.86
C ILE A 45 -19.54 0.66 -5.04
N ARG A 46 -19.40 -0.68 -5.12
CA ARG A 46 -18.29 -1.38 -4.48
C ARG A 46 -16.97 -1.00 -5.14
N ILE A 47 -16.91 -1.06 -6.48
CA ILE A 47 -15.71 -0.69 -7.24
C ILE A 47 -15.34 0.76 -6.98
N ARG A 48 -16.32 1.67 -7.00
CA ARG A 48 -16.10 3.11 -6.83
C ARG A 48 -15.44 3.44 -5.50
N TYR A 49 -15.83 2.79 -4.41
CA TYR A 49 -15.30 3.09 -3.07
C TYR A 49 -14.12 2.19 -2.66
N ASN A 50 -13.77 1.18 -3.47
CA ASN A 50 -12.72 0.20 -3.18
C ASN A 50 -11.37 0.83 -2.84
N THR A 51 -10.96 1.83 -3.62
CA THR A 51 -9.68 2.53 -3.49
C THR A 51 -9.94 4.00 -3.24
N VAL A 52 -9.55 4.50 -2.07
CA VAL A 52 -9.64 5.92 -1.69
C VAL A 52 -8.25 6.53 -1.72
N ALA A 53 -8.07 7.62 -2.46
CA ALA A 53 -6.77 8.24 -2.64
C ALA A 53 -6.85 9.77 -2.83
N PRO A 54 -5.72 10.50 -2.88
CA PRO A 54 -5.71 11.93 -3.21
C PRO A 54 -6.47 12.25 -4.51
N SER A 55 -7.05 13.45 -4.58
CA SER A 55 -7.74 13.91 -5.79
C SER A 55 -6.81 13.94 -7.00
N GLY A 56 -7.37 13.67 -8.18
CA GLY A 56 -6.62 13.69 -9.44
C GLY A 56 -6.03 12.34 -9.85
N LEU A 57 -6.02 11.34 -8.96
CA LEU A 57 -5.58 9.99 -9.28
C LEU A 57 -6.69 9.19 -9.97
N GLN A 58 -6.38 8.61 -11.12
CA GLN A 58 -7.35 7.92 -11.97
C GLN A 58 -7.98 6.71 -11.26
N HIS A 59 -9.29 6.53 -11.46
CA HIS A 59 -10.10 5.43 -10.89
C HIS A 59 -9.96 5.29 -9.36
N THR A 60 -9.89 6.41 -8.64
CA THR A 60 -9.92 6.41 -7.17
C THR A 60 -11.07 7.27 -6.66
N PHE A 61 -11.58 6.92 -5.48
CA PHE A 61 -12.49 7.80 -4.76
C PHE A 61 -11.70 8.91 -4.07
N PRO A 62 -12.05 10.19 -4.26
CA PRO A 62 -11.28 11.28 -3.66
C PRO A 62 -11.34 11.27 -2.14
N PHE A 63 -10.17 11.27 -1.49
CA PHE A 63 -10.04 11.22 -0.03
C PHE A 63 -10.79 12.34 0.69
N HIS A 64 -10.77 13.57 0.16
CA HIS A 64 -11.47 14.70 0.77
C HIS A 64 -12.99 14.48 0.84
N VAL A 65 -13.58 13.80 -0.16
CA VAL A 65 -15.01 13.44 -0.16
C VAL A 65 -15.27 12.35 0.88
N LEU A 66 -14.42 11.32 0.97
CA LEU A 66 -14.54 10.29 2.02
C LEU A 66 -14.50 10.95 3.40
N ARG A 67 -13.47 11.77 3.65
CA ARG A 67 -13.29 12.51 4.90
C ARG A 67 -14.54 13.30 5.25
N GLN A 68 -15.10 14.04 4.30
CA GLN A 68 -16.35 14.78 4.53
C GLN A 68 -17.50 13.84 4.92
N LEU A 69 -17.74 12.77 4.17
CA LEU A 69 -18.84 11.83 4.42
C LEU A 69 -18.74 11.12 5.78
N VAL A 70 -17.52 10.79 6.20
CA VAL A 70 -17.25 10.19 7.52
C VAL A 70 -17.52 11.20 8.63
N LEU A 71 -16.93 12.40 8.54
CA LEU A 71 -17.02 13.41 9.58
C LEU A 71 -18.43 14.01 9.72
N SER A 72 -19.17 14.12 8.61
CA SER A 72 -20.58 14.55 8.62
C SER A 72 -21.54 13.42 9.00
N LYS A 73 -21.05 12.19 9.17
CA LYS A 73 -21.86 10.97 9.42
C LYS A 73 -22.96 10.77 8.37
N SER A 74 -22.71 11.18 7.12
CA SER A 74 -23.68 11.08 6.03
C SER A 74 -23.90 9.64 5.55
N LYS A 75 -23.00 8.72 5.90
CA LYS A 75 -23.13 7.28 5.68
C LYS A 75 -22.75 6.53 6.97
N PRO A 76 -23.39 5.39 7.26
CA PRO A 76 -23.01 4.58 8.43
C PRO A 76 -21.62 3.98 8.25
N ALA A 77 -20.90 3.70 9.34
CA ALA A 77 -19.57 3.09 9.31
C ALA A 77 -19.54 1.75 8.53
N SER A 78 -20.60 0.94 8.65
CA SER A 78 -20.73 -0.32 7.89
C SER A 78 -20.68 -0.12 6.37
N PHE A 79 -21.15 1.03 5.87
CA PHE A 79 -21.08 1.33 4.44
C PHE A 79 -19.63 1.36 3.94
N PHE A 80 -18.75 2.00 4.70
CA PHE A 80 -17.33 2.16 4.35
C PHE A 80 -16.54 0.90 4.65
N ARG A 81 -16.77 0.27 5.80
CA ARG A 81 -16.13 -1.01 6.16
C ARG A 81 -16.29 -2.05 5.07
N ASP A 82 -17.48 -2.17 4.50
CA ASP A 82 -17.78 -3.22 3.53
C ASP A 82 -17.30 -2.87 2.09
N ARG A 83 -16.75 -1.67 1.86
CA ARG A 83 -16.43 -1.16 0.52
C ARG A 83 -15.05 -0.56 0.37
N VAL A 84 -14.40 -0.09 1.43
CA VAL A 84 -13.08 0.56 1.38
C VAL A 84 -12.01 -0.46 1.77
N HIS A 85 -11.25 -0.94 0.79
CA HIS A 85 -10.20 -1.94 0.99
C HIS A 85 -8.79 -1.37 0.86
N HIS A 86 -8.65 -0.26 0.13
CA HIS A 86 -7.40 0.48 0.01
C HIS A 86 -7.61 1.94 0.38
N LEU A 87 -6.82 2.45 1.32
CA LEU A 87 -6.97 3.80 1.85
C LEU A 87 -5.63 4.53 1.89
N PHE A 88 -5.55 5.64 1.17
CA PHE A 88 -4.44 6.56 1.24
C PHE A 88 -4.89 7.85 1.96
N ILE A 89 -4.22 8.18 3.05
CA ILE A 89 -4.46 9.35 3.90
C ILE A 89 -3.32 10.35 3.69
N PRO A 90 -3.47 11.32 2.76
CA PRO A 90 -2.41 12.28 2.44
C PRO A 90 -2.18 13.33 3.54
N HIS A 91 -3.24 13.70 4.26
CA HIS A 91 -3.22 14.75 5.27
C HIS A 91 -4.39 14.56 6.24
N GLY A 92 -4.33 15.27 7.36
CA GLY A 92 -5.33 15.25 8.42
C GLY A 92 -4.69 15.42 9.80
N ASN A 93 -5.52 15.36 10.83
CA ASN A 93 -5.06 15.23 12.21
C ASN A 93 -5.33 13.81 12.75
N SER A 94 -4.77 13.49 13.92
CA SER A 94 -4.89 12.16 14.53
C SER A 94 -6.34 11.77 14.84
N LEU A 95 -7.18 12.71 15.27
CA LEU A 95 -8.58 12.42 15.62
C LEU A 95 -9.40 12.05 14.36
N GLU A 96 -9.27 12.85 13.30
CA GLU A 96 -9.93 12.57 12.03
C GLU A 96 -9.42 11.27 11.39
N THR A 97 -8.10 11.03 11.45
CA THR A 97 -7.49 9.80 10.96
C THR A 97 -8.08 8.59 11.69
N ARG A 98 -8.22 8.67 13.02
CA ARG A 98 -8.86 7.64 13.83
C ARG A 98 -10.31 7.41 13.41
N ASP A 99 -11.12 8.46 13.24
CA ASP A 99 -12.54 8.31 12.85
C ASP A 99 -12.69 7.68 11.46
N ILE A 100 -11.79 8.02 10.53
CA ILE A 100 -11.74 7.43 9.19
C ILE A 100 -11.36 5.95 9.28
N LEU A 101 -10.30 5.60 10.02
CA LEU A 101 -9.87 4.20 10.17
C LEU A 101 -10.91 3.34 10.89
N PHE A 102 -11.61 3.91 11.89
CA PHE A 102 -12.72 3.25 12.56
C PHE A 102 -13.86 2.95 11.60
N SER A 103 -14.19 3.90 10.72
CA SER A 103 -15.23 3.71 9.70
C SER A 103 -14.80 2.73 8.60
N CYS A 104 -13.51 2.65 8.31
CA CYS A 104 -12.92 1.79 7.26
C CYS A 104 -12.18 0.59 7.87
N SER A 105 -12.74 -0.06 8.90
CA SER A 105 -12.00 -1.05 9.69
C SER A 105 -11.54 -2.31 8.95
N ALA A 106 -12.16 -2.65 7.80
CA ALA A 106 -11.77 -3.79 6.98
C ALA A 106 -10.73 -3.46 5.88
N VAL A 107 -10.12 -2.27 5.95
CA VAL A 107 -9.09 -1.86 5.00
C VAL A 107 -7.85 -2.78 5.12
N GLN A 108 -7.30 -3.17 3.98
CA GLN A 108 -6.19 -4.13 3.90
C GLN A 108 -4.87 -3.49 3.45
N ASN A 109 -4.95 -2.44 2.64
CA ASN A 109 -3.80 -1.67 2.17
C ASN A 109 -3.96 -0.21 2.60
N ILE A 110 -3.03 0.28 3.42
CA ILE A 110 -3.11 1.60 4.00
C ILE A 110 -1.81 2.35 3.77
N ALA A 111 -1.93 3.60 3.34
CA ALA A 111 -0.84 4.55 3.32
C ALA A 111 -1.21 5.80 4.11
N ILE A 112 -0.41 6.17 5.11
CA ILE A 112 -0.62 7.35 5.96
C ILE A 112 0.61 8.24 5.84
N MET A 113 0.46 9.39 5.18
CA MET A 113 1.56 10.32 4.92
C MET A 113 1.85 11.27 6.10
N LEU A 114 0.86 11.46 6.98
CA LEU A 114 1.01 12.29 8.18
C LEU A 114 1.70 11.55 9.33
N ARG A 115 2.21 12.30 10.30
CA ARG A 115 2.68 11.74 11.58
C ARG A 115 1.46 11.34 12.43
N ALA A 116 1.04 10.08 12.30
CA ALA A 116 -0.06 9.55 13.11
C ALA A 116 0.38 9.37 14.57
N ALA A 117 -0.42 9.89 15.50
CA ALA A 117 -0.20 9.59 16.91
C ALA A 117 -0.51 8.11 17.19
N PRO A 118 0.17 7.47 18.17
CA PRO A 118 -0.14 6.10 18.61
C PRO A 118 -1.60 5.87 18.95
N SER A 119 -2.26 6.89 19.53
CA SER A 119 -3.69 6.86 19.88
C SER A 119 -4.64 6.68 18.70
N VAL A 120 -4.15 6.87 17.47
CA VAL A 120 -4.90 6.55 16.24
C VAL A 120 -5.23 5.05 16.18
N PHE A 121 -4.34 4.19 16.68
CA PHE A 121 -4.44 2.74 16.54
C PHE A 121 -4.93 2.01 17.79
N SER A 122 -4.87 2.64 18.97
CA SER A 122 -5.18 1.98 20.24
C SER A 122 -6.60 1.43 20.35
N ASP A 123 -7.57 2.08 19.70
CA ASP A 123 -9.00 1.81 19.87
C ASP A 123 -9.67 1.31 18.58
N LEU A 124 -8.91 0.70 17.66
CA LEU A 124 -9.43 0.18 16.40
C LEU A 124 -9.69 -1.34 16.50
N PRO A 125 -10.90 -1.77 16.86
CA PRO A 125 -11.23 -3.20 16.89
C PRO A 125 -11.13 -3.77 15.47
N ASP A 126 -10.58 -4.98 15.36
CA ASP A 126 -10.47 -5.75 14.12
C ASP A 126 -9.63 -5.12 13.00
N PHE A 127 -8.91 -4.03 13.28
CA PHE A 127 -8.04 -3.38 12.31
C PHE A 127 -6.77 -4.20 12.11
N GLN A 128 -6.68 -4.88 10.97
CA GLN A 128 -5.61 -5.82 10.64
C GLN A 128 -5.11 -5.59 9.21
N PRO A 129 -4.41 -4.48 8.94
CA PRO A 129 -3.86 -4.23 7.62
C PRO A 129 -2.84 -5.30 7.22
N ARG A 130 -2.79 -5.61 5.93
CA ARG A 130 -1.79 -6.51 5.33
C ARG A 130 -0.65 -5.74 4.68
N ARG A 131 -0.93 -4.55 4.17
CA ARG A 131 0.05 -3.61 3.60
C ARG A 131 -0.08 -2.28 4.33
N LEU A 132 1.03 -1.81 4.88
CA LEU A 132 1.07 -0.59 5.68
C LEU A 132 2.21 0.30 5.20
N SER A 133 1.90 1.55 4.88
CA SER A 133 2.88 2.60 4.60
C SER A 133 2.70 3.73 5.59
N ILE A 134 3.69 3.98 6.44
CA ILE A 134 3.52 4.90 7.57
C ILE A 134 4.85 5.52 8.00
N ARG A 135 4.76 6.67 8.66
CA ARG A 135 5.83 7.20 9.52
C ARG A 135 5.81 6.46 10.85
N LEU A 136 6.78 5.57 11.06
CA LEU A 136 6.85 4.65 12.18
C LEU A 136 7.47 5.26 13.45
N VAL A 137 8.30 6.29 13.37
CA VAL A 137 8.99 6.89 14.53
C VAL A 137 8.04 7.20 15.71
N PRO A 138 6.83 7.77 15.51
CA PRO A 138 5.88 7.99 16.60
C PRO A 138 5.40 6.70 17.28
N LEU A 139 5.39 5.56 16.58
CA LEU A 139 4.85 4.28 17.05
C LEU A 139 5.88 3.41 17.78
N LEU A 140 7.18 3.65 17.58
CA LEU A 140 8.26 2.82 18.13
C LEU A 140 8.22 2.67 19.65
N TYR A 141 7.72 3.68 20.37
CA TYR A 141 7.64 3.67 21.84
C TYR A 141 6.38 2.99 22.39
N HIS A 142 5.52 2.43 21.53
CA HIS A 142 4.21 1.89 21.90
C HIS A 142 4.07 0.40 21.55
N VAL A 143 4.91 -0.43 22.17
CA VAL A 143 5.05 -1.88 21.94
C VAL A 143 3.72 -2.64 21.93
N ASN A 144 2.76 -2.27 22.78
CA ASN A 144 1.47 -2.97 22.90
C ASN A 144 0.61 -2.88 21.63
N LEU A 145 0.73 -1.81 20.84
CA LEU A 145 -0.02 -1.67 19.58
C LEU A 145 0.42 -2.69 18.52
N CYS A 146 1.65 -3.19 18.63
CA CYS A 146 2.28 -3.91 17.54
C CYS A 146 1.83 -5.38 17.47
N ARG A 147 1.44 -5.98 18.60
CA ARG A 147 1.18 -7.43 18.67
C ARG A 147 -0.17 -7.86 18.10
N SER A 148 -1.21 -7.05 18.22
CA SER A 148 -2.55 -7.39 17.69
C SER A 148 -2.83 -6.68 16.37
N THR A 149 -2.56 -5.38 16.33
CA THR A 149 -2.98 -4.51 15.23
C THR A 149 -2.15 -4.75 13.97
N PHE A 150 -0.87 -5.07 14.11
CA PHE A 150 0.04 -5.23 12.97
C PHE A 150 0.49 -6.68 12.74
N ALA A 151 -0.12 -7.66 13.42
CA ALA A 151 0.25 -9.07 13.33
C ALA A 151 0.20 -9.64 11.90
N LEU A 152 -0.74 -9.15 11.08
CA LEU A 152 -0.95 -9.58 9.71
C LEU A 152 -0.23 -8.72 8.65
N VAL A 153 0.56 -7.73 9.07
CA VAL A 153 1.32 -6.89 8.13
C VAL A 153 2.37 -7.76 7.44
N THR A 154 2.23 -7.87 6.12
CA THR A 154 3.16 -8.60 5.24
C THR A 154 4.09 -7.65 4.51
N HIS A 155 3.61 -6.44 4.18
CA HIS A 155 4.38 -5.40 3.51
C HIS A 155 4.38 -4.14 4.36
N LEU A 156 5.55 -3.70 4.79
CA LEU A 156 5.74 -2.47 5.54
C LEU A 156 6.61 -1.50 4.75
N HIS A 157 6.08 -0.32 4.45
CA HIS A 157 6.82 0.80 3.89
C HIS A 157 6.98 1.89 4.95
N VAL A 158 8.21 2.17 5.32
CA VAL A 158 8.55 3.16 6.33
C VAL A 158 8.92 4.46 5.64
N LEU A 159 8.13 5.49 5.90
CA LEU A 159 8.26 6.81 5.28
C LEU A 159 9.23 7.73 6.04
N ASP A 160 9.72 7.31 7.20
CA ASP A 160 10.69 8.08 7.96
C ASP A 160 12.11 7.84 7.44
N PHE A 161 12.90 8.91 7.44
CA PHE A 161 14.34 8.79 7.43
C PHE A 161 14.79 8.41 8.84
N ILE A 162 15.40 7.23 8.99
CA ILE A 162 15.92 6.78 10.27
C ILE A 162 17.43 7.04 10.28
N PRO A 163 17.92 8.05 11.01
CA PRO A 163 19.35 8.22 11.20
C PRO A 163 19.87 7.05 12.05
N LEU A 164 20.40 6.03 11.38
CA LEU A 164 20.91 4.80 11.99
C LEU A 164 22.36 4.95 12.44
N ASP A 165 22.60 6.02 13.20
CA ASP A 165 23.90 6.34 13.78
C ASP A 165 23.89 5.85 15.23
N SER A 166 23.92 4.52 15.41
CA SER A 166 24.23 3.82 16.68
C SER A 166 23.46 4.25 17.95
N GLY A 167 22.24 4.79 17.81
CA GLY A 167 21.45 5.29 18.93
C GLY A 167 20.41 4.31 19.51
N PRO A 168 19.77 4.65 20.65
CA PRO A 168 18.70 3.86 21.27
C PRO A 168 17.48 3.63 20.34
N HIS A 169 17.34 4.44 19.29
CA HIS A 169 16.32 4.26 18.27
C HIS A 169 16.48 2.95 17.48
N MET A 170 17.72 2.49 17.26
CA MET A 170 18.01 1.28 16.50
C MET A 170 17.54 0.02 17.23
N HIS A 171 17.78 -0.08 18.54
CA HIS A 171 17.26 -1.19 19.34
C HIS A 171 15.73 -1.21 19.38
N THR A 172 15.11 -0.04 19.52
CA THR A 172 13.64 0.09 19.50
C THR A 172 13.08 -0.33 18.14
N TRP A 173 13.77 0.01 17.05
CA TRP A 173 13.43 -0.36 15.69
C TRP A 173 13.41 -1.88 15.48
N PHE A 174 14.50 -2.58 15.83
CA PHE A 174 14.55 -4.03 15.70
C PHE A 174 13.56 -4.73 16.62
N SER A 175 13.38 -4.20 17.83
CA SER A 175 12.36 -4.71 18.75
C SER A 175 10.97 -4.60 18.12
N PHE A 176 10.65 -3.47 17.48
CA PHE A 176 9.41 -3.33 16.73
C PHE A 176 9.28 -4.33 15.59
N LEU A 177 10.31 -4.46 14.73
CA LEU A 177 10.25 -5.37 13.59
C LEU A 177 10.07 -6.84 14.02
N SER A 178 10.65 -7.23 15.14
CA SER A 178 10.49 -8.58 15.71
C SER A 178 9.04 -8.90 16.14
N LEU A 179 8.19 -7.88 16.30
CA LEU A 179 6.77 -8.02 16.65
C LEU A 179 5.87 -8.20 15.42
N LEU A 180 6.43 -8.21 14.21
CA LEU A 180 5.68 -8.39 12.96
C LEU A 180 5.93 -9.79 12.39
N PRO A 181 5.26 -10.83 12.92
CA PRO A 181 5.56 -12.22 12.57
C PRO A 181 5.27 -12.54 11.10
N SER A 182 4.36 -11.81 10.46
CA SER A 182 3.99 -12.02 9.06
C SER A 182 4.80 -11.18 8.07
N LEU A 183 5.74 -10.37 8.54
CA LEU A 183 6.46 -9.44 7.69
C LEU A 183 7.37 -10.19 6.71
N THR A 184 7.09 -9.99 5.42
CA THR A 184 7.84 -10.60 4.31
C THR A 184 8.53 -9.55 3.44
N HIS A 185 8.00 -8.32 3.39
CA HIS A 185 8.50 -7.23 2.57
C HIS A 185 8.66 -5.97 3.41
N LEU A 186 9.85 -5.39 3.41
CA LEU A 186 10.16 -4.14 4.11
C LEU A 186 10.80 -3.16 3.12
N ALA A 187 10.26 -1.94 3.05
CA ALA A 187 10.83 -0.84 2.28
C ALA A 187 11.12 0.33 3.22
N VAL A 188 12.34 0.85 3.18
CA VAL A 188 12.80 1.87 4.14
C VAL A 188 14.01 2.62 3.60
N ILE A 189 14.21 3.84 4.06
CA ILE A 189 15.44 4.63 3.81
C ILE A 189 16.41 4.39 4.97
N ILE A 190 17.47 3.60 4.74
CA ILE A 190 18.44 3.16 5.79
C ILE A 190 19.88 3.22 5.33
N ALA A 191 20.84 3.29 6.27
CA ALA A 191 22.22 2.95 5.94
C ALA A 191 22.33 1.46 5.57
N THR A 192 22.99 1.15 4.44
CA THR A 192 23.15 -0.23 3.91
C THR A 192 23.75 -1.19 4.95
N ARG A 193 24.67 -0.71 5.79
CA ARG A 193 25.31 -1.47 6.88
C ARG A 193 24.32 -2.13 7.86
N VAL A 194 23.08 -1.63 7.94
CA VAL A 194 22.06 -2.11 8.88
C VAL A 194 21.19 -3.24 8.29
N ALA A 195 21.30 -3.51 6.98
CA ALA A 195 20.49 -4.53 6.34
C ALA A 195 20.69 -5.93 6.95
N ALA A 196 21.92 -6.30 7.30
CA ALA A 196 22.22 -7.58 7.93
C ALA A 196 21.47 -7.77 9.26
N ASP A 197 21.43 -6.72 10.09
CA ASP A 197 20.71 -6.75 11.37
C ASP A 197 19.19 -6.85 11.18
N ILE A 198 18.65 -6.21 10.14
CA ILE A 198 17.23 -6.32 9.77
C ILE A 198 16.91 -7.77 9.39
N PHE A 199 17.73 -8.39 8.55
CA PHE A 199 17.55 -9.79 8.17
C PHE A 199 17.65 -10.74 9.36
N ALA A 200 18.56 -10.47 10.30
CA ALA A 200 18.68 -11.25 11.53
C ALA A 200 17.45 -11.09 12.45
N SER A 201 16.82 -9.91 12.46
CA SER A 201 15.66 -9.60 13.31
C SER A 201 14.33 -10.09 12.72
N CYS A 202 14.25 -10.27 11.41
CA CYS A 202 13.01 -10.59 10.68
C CYS A 202 13.11 -11.95 9.99
N ALA A 203 12.79 -13.03 10.71
CA ALA A 203 12.96 -14.41 10.23
C ALA A 203 12.24 -14.71 8.91
N ASN A 204 11.09 -14.08 8.65
CA ASN A 204 10.28 -14.29 7.46
C ASN A 204 10.54 -13.28 6.33
N LEU A 205 11.52 -12.39 6.48
CA LEU A 205 11.77 -11.34 5.50
C LEU A 205 12.33 -11.94 4.20
N GLN A 206 11.60 -11.71 3.10
CA GLN A 206 11.92 -12.18 1.76
C GLN A 206 12.46 -11.05 0.88
N VAL A 207 12.09 -9.80 1.17
CA VAL A 207 12.46 -8.61 0.39
C VAL A 207 12.76 -7.46 1.33
N LEU A 208 13.95 -6.87 1.19
CA LEU A 208 14.34 -5.61 1.83
C LEU A 208 14.67 -4.59 0.74
N ILE A 209 13.86 -3.55 0.62
CA ILE A 209 14.05 -2.45 -0.32
C ILE A 209 14.66 -1.26 0.43
N HIS A 210 15.89 -0.89 0.06
CA HIS A 210 16.43 0.42 0.35
C HIS A 210 15.89 1.40 -0.69
N LEU A 211 15.07 2.35 -0.25
CA LEU A 211 14.55 3.41 -1.10
C LEU A 211 15.47 4.62 -1.07
N GLU A 212 15.92 5.08 -2.23
CA GLU A 212 16.65 6.34 -2.36
C GLU A 212 15.80 7.39 -3.08
N ASN A 213 15.92 8.61 -2.56
CA ASN A 213 15.27 9.79 -3.10
C ASN A 213 16.08 10.32 -4.30
N SER A 214 15.48 10.41 -5.49
CA SER A 214 16.13 10.90 -6.72
C SER A 214 16.61 12.37 -6.70
N TRP A 215 16.37 13.11 -5.61
CA TRP A 215 16.73 14.53 -5.49
C TRP A 215 18.17 14.76 -5.03
N GLY A 216 18.94 13.71 -4.71
CA GLY A 216 20.38 13.79 -4.47
C GLY A 216 21.20 13.48 -5.73
N PRO A 217 22.43 14.02 -5.87
CA PRO A 217 23.36 13.44 -6.84
C PRO A 217 23.45 11.95 -6.53
N PHE A 218 23.18 11.09 -7.53
CA PHE A 218 23.42 9.65 -7.46
C PHE A 218 24.72 9.44 -6.69
N PRO A 219 24.75 8.55 -5.67
CA PRO A 219 25.96 8.42 -4.93
C PRO A 219 27.08 8.08 -5.92
N PRO A 220 28.17 8.88 -5.92
CA PRO A 220 29.30 8.64 -6.79
C PRO A 220 29.79 7.21 -6.54
N GLU A 221 30.46 6.61 -7.53
CA GLU A 221 31.04 5.25 -7.62
C GLU A 221 31.54 4.55 -6.31
N GLU A 222 31.65 5.25 -5.18
CA GLU A 222 31.91 4.74 -3.83
C GLU A 222 30.77 3.94 -3.18
N THR A 223 29.49 4.13 -3.52
CA THR A 223 28.41 3.23 -3.01
C THR A 223 28.54 1.80 -3.51
N GLU A 224 29.34 1.56 -4.55
CA GLU A 224 29.57 0.20 -5.04
C GLU A 224 30.29 -0.72 -4.04
N ARG A 225 30.91 -0.17 -2.98
CA ARG A 225 31.87 -0.92 -2.15
C ARG A 225 31.33 -1.44 -0.82
N THR A 226 30.06 -1.17 -0.48
CA THR A 226 29.43 -1.75 0.72
C THR A 226 28.03 -2.30 0.44
N PHE A 227 27.88 -2.94 -0.73
CA PHE A 227 26.63 -3.64 -1.01
C PHE A 227 26.46 -4.85 -0.12
N VAL A 228 25.22 -5.01 0.33
CA VAL A 228 24.77 -6.12 1.16
C VAL A 228 24.75 -7.35 0.27
N ASP A 229 25.61 -8.32 0.56
CA ASP A 229 25.64 -9.61 -0.16
C ASP A 229 24.50 -10.53 0.32
N ASP A 230 23.26 -10.07 0.10
CA ASP A 230 22.05 -10.84 0.35
C ASP A 230 21.17 -10.77 -0.91
N GLU A 231 20.67 -11.92 -1.36
CA GLU A 231 19.82 -11.99 -2.56
C GLU A 231 18.46 -11.32 -2.39
N ARG A 232 18.03 -11.09 -1.15
CA ARG A 232 16.76 -10.45 -0.80
C ARG A 232 16.86 -8.93 -0.73
N PHE A 233 18.07 -8.36 -0.85
CA PHE A 233 18.29 -6.93 -0.79
C PHE A 233 18.12 -6.29 -2.17
N VAL A 234 17.32 -5.23 -2.22
CA VAL A 234 17.07 -4.41 -3.41
C VAL A 234 17.32 -2.95 -3.04
N TYR A 235 18.12 -2.27 -3.83
CA TYR A 235 18.27 -0.83 -3.82
C TYR A 235 17.40 -0.28 -4.96
N MET A 236 16.57 0.72 -4.67
CA MET A 236 15.68 1.28 -5.68
C MET A 236 15.64 2.79 -5.56
N VAL A 237 15.97 3.45 -6.65
CA VAL A 237 15.67 4.87 -6.83
C VAL A 237 14.22 4.93 -7.28
N VAL A 238 13.38 5.65 -6.54
CA VAL A 238 11.96 5.77 -6.86
C VAL A 238 11.65 7.21 -7.20
N ASP A 239 11.09 7.42 -8.39
CA ASP A 239 10.48 8.69 -8.74
C ASP A 239 9.30 8.99 -7.80
N TRP A 240 9.22 10.24 -7.32
CA TRP A 240 8.35 10.65 -6.21
C TRP A 240 6.86 10.65 -6.50
N ASP A 241 6.42 10.06 -7.61
CA ASP A 241 5.00 9.82 -7.87
C ASP A 241 4.46 8.59 -7.09
N TYR A 242 4.83 8.54 -5.81
CA TYR A 242 4.41 7.52 -4.86
C TYR A 242 2.88 7.32 -4.81
N PRO A 243 2.03 8.37 -4.85
CA PRO A 243 0.59 8.16 -4.87
C PRO A 243 0.12 7.38 -6.09
N ASN A 244 0.67 7.63 -7.29
CA ASN A 244 0.31 6.86 -8.48
C ASN A 244 0.86 5.43 -8.41
N ASP A 245 2.12 5.23 -8.00
CA ASP A 245 2.69 3.87 -7.84
C ASP A 245 1.89 3.04 -6.83
N TRP A 246 1.49 3.64 -5.71
CA TRP A 246 0.63 3.00 -4.71
C TRP A 246 -0.73 2.61 -5.31
N VAL A 247 -1.41 3.53 -6.03
CA VAL A 247 -2.71 3.25 -6.67
C VAL A 247 -2.57 2.14 -7.71
N THR A 248 -1.52 2.16 -8.54
CA THR A 248 -1.21 1.10 -9.51
C THR A 248 -1.13 -0.25 -8.82
N GLY A 249 -0.44 -0.32 -7.67
CA GLY A 249 -0.37 -1.52 -6.85
C GLY A 249 -1.72 -2.02 -6.32
N THR A 250 -2.64 -1.13 -5.96
CA THR A 250 -3.99 -1.53 -5.51
C THR A 250 -4.81 -2.22 -6.59
N LYS A 251 -4.47 -2.00 -7.87
CA LYS A 251 -5.15 -2.56 -9.03
C LYS A 251 -4.43 -3.79 -9.60
N GLY A 252 -3.39 -4.28 -8.91
CA GLY A 252 -2.56 -5.39 -9.39
C GLY A 252 -1.58 -4.99 -10.51
N GLY A 253 -1.37 -3.69 -10.74
CA GLY A 253 -0.36 -3.21 -11.67
C GLY A 253 1.07 -3.31 -11.12
N MET A 254 2.04 -2.99 -11.98
CA MET A 254 3.46 -3.00 -11.61
C MET A 254 3.79 -1.78 -10.74
N ASN A 255 3.86 -1.99 -9.42
CA ASN A 255 4.32 -0.99 -8.45
C ASN A 255 5.76 -1.30 -7.98
N PHE A 256 6.34 -0.48 -7.11
CA PHE A 256 7.71 -0.72 -6.64
C PHE A 256 7.88 -2.09 -5.93
N TRP A 257 6.85 -2.58 -5.23
CA TRP A 257 6.88 -3.92 -4.63
C TRP A 257 7.01 -5.02 -5.70
N ALA A 258 6.15 -4.98 -6.72
CA ALA A 258 6.16 -5.96 -7.80
C ALA A 258 7.48 -5.91 -8.61
N ARG A 259 8.06 -4.72 -8.79
CA ARG A 259 9.38 -4.55 -9.41
C ARG A 259 10.48 -5.22 -8.60
N ALA A 260 10.48 -5.04 -7.28
CA ALA A 260 11.44 -5.70 -6.39
C ALA A 260 11.29 -7.23 -6.39
N ASP A 261 10.06 -7.74 -6.36
CA ASP A 261 9.78 -9.19 -6.44
C ASP A 261 10.29 -9.78 -7.75
N ARG A 262 10.00 -9.11 -8.88
CA ARG A 262 10.48 -9.52 -10.20
C ARG A 262 12.00 -9.52 -10.26
N PHE A 263 12.64 -8.47 -9.74
CA PHE A 263 14.11 -8.36 -9.69
C PHE A 263 14.75 -9.48 -8.88
N ILE A 264 14.25 -9.77 -7.67
CA ILE A 264 14.75 -10.87 -6.84
C ILE A 264 14.55 -12.22 -7.55
N ALA A 265 13.40 -12.42 -8.20
CA ALA A 265 13.15 -13.63 -8.96
C ALA A 265 14.14 -13.79 -10.12
N MET A 266 14.48 -12.71 -10.84
CA MET A 266 15.51 -12.71 -11.88
C MET A 266 16.91 -13.01 -11.32
N LYS A 267 17.25 -12.43 -10.17
CA LYS A 267 18.52 -12.69 -9.46
C LYS A 267 18.66 -14.16 -9.09
N ARG A 268 17.62 -14.77 -8.52
CA ARG A 268 17.57 -16.21 -8.17
C ARG A 268 17.71 -17.13 -9.38
N ARG A 269 17.28 -16.69 -10.56
CA ARG A 269 17.46 -17.42 -11.82
C ARG A 269 18.82 -17.18 -12.49
N GLY A 270 19.65 -16.29 -11.95
CA GLY A 270 20.96 -15.93 -12.52
C GLY A 270 20.88 -15.04 -13.78
N GLU A 271 19.73 -14.38 -14.00
CA GLU A 271 19.53 -13.47 -15.14
C GLU A 271 20.19 -12.10 -14.90
N ILE A 272 20.35 -11.71 -13.64
CA ILE A 272 21.01 -10.46 -13.25
C ILE A 272 22.51 -10.71 -13.08
N LYS A 273 23.34 -9.94 -13.80
CA LYS A 273 24.81 -10.00 -13.73
C LYS A 273 25.40 -8.61 -13.42
N PRO A 274 26.37 -8.51 -12.48
CA PRO A 274 26.81 -9.58 -11.58
C PRO A 274 25.71 -9.96 -10.59
N ALA A 275 25.79 -11.15 -9.96
CA ALA A 275 24.81 -11.57 -8.94
C ALA A 275 24.78 -10.62 -7.74
N SER A 276 25.86 -9.87 -7.49
CA SER A 276 25.94 -8.83 -6.47
C SER A 276 25.14 -7.57 -6.81
N ARG A 277 24.67 -7.39 -8.06
CA ARG A 277 23.82 -6.24 -8.43
C ARG A 277 22.55 -6.27 -7.58
N CYS A 278 22.30 -5.17 -6.89
CA CYS A 278 21.12 -5.00 -6.06
C CYS A 278 20.25 -3.82 -6.49
N TRP A 279 20.65 -3.01 -7.49
CA TRP A 279 19.87 -1.84 -7.90
C TRP A 279 18.97 -2.07 -9.12
N ILE A 280 17.82 -1.40 -9.11
CA ILE A 280 16.87 -1.32 -10.24
C ILE A 280 16.93 0.11 -10.81
N GLU A 281 17.08 0.22 -12.13
CA GLU A 281 16.96 1.50 -12.84
C GLU A 281 15.52 1.64 -13.37
N ASP A 282 14.92 2.83 -13.27
CA ASP A 282 13.54 3.07 -13.76
C ASP A 282 13.40 2.77 -15.27
N THR A 283 14.51 2.79 -16.02
CA THR A 283 14.57 2.48 -17.45
C THR A 283 14.65 1.00 -17.79
N ASP A 284 14.81 0.10 -16.81
CA ASP A 284 15.08 -1.32 -17.09
C ASP A 284 13.89 -2.06 -17.75
N GLY A 285 12.71 -1.43 -17.91
CA GLY A 285 11.53 -2.04 -18.55
C GLY A 285 11.05 -3.32 -17.84
N VAL A 286 11.45 -3.47 -16.58
CA VAL A 286 11.10 -4.56 -15.65
C VAL A 286 9.78 -4.25 -14.97
#